data_AF-A0A6L2ZRC0-F1
#
_entry.id   AF-A0A6L2ZRC0-F1
#
_cell.length_a   1.000
_cell.length_b   1.000
_cell.length_c   1.000
_cell.angle_alpha   90.00
_cell.angle_beta   90.00
_cell.angle_gamma   90.00
#
_symmetry.space_group_name_H-M   'P 1'
#
loop_
_entity.id
_entity.type
_entity.pdbx_description
1 polymer ?
#
loop_
_entity_poly.entity_id
_entity_poly.type
_entity_poly.pdbx_seq_one_letter_code
_entity_poly.pdbx_strand_id
1 'polypeptide(L)'
;MSFISDSGDNRQHYFFLIWHRWYKLMYNTKMTYPLKFRQHVLAIKKKEALTYAETADRFGVGSASLMRWAKRLEPCLTRNKPATKINRAALILDVETYPDASQHERAQRMGVSARGICDALKRAGFSYKKNILSPQSRRPSSKRFSD
;
A
#
# COMPACT_ATOMS: atom_id res chain seq x y z
N MET A 1 -13.87 -21.01 51.70
CA MET A 1 -12.46 -20.63 51.44
C MET A 1 -11.93 -21.56 50.37
N SER A 2 -11.54 -21.16 49.17
CA SER A 2 -11.18 -19.84 48.68
C SER A 2 -11.42 -19.79 47.17
N PHE A 3 -12.12 -18.74 46.74
CA PHE A 3 -12.22 -18.26 45.36
C PHE A 3 -10.81 -17.89 44.86
N ILE A 4 -10.41 -18.36 43.69
CA ILE A 4 -9.31 -17.75 42.93
C ILE A 4 -9.93 -17.21 41.64
N SER A 5 -9.98 -15.88 41.61
CA SER A 5 -10.43 -15.07 40.50
C SER A 5 -9.39 -14.97 39.39
N ASP A 6 -9.94 -14.85 38.18
CA ASP A 6 -9.52 -13.98 37.08
C ASP A 6 -8.25 -14.33 36.28
N SER A 7 -8.48 -14.53 34.98
CA SER A 7 -7.54 -14.16 33.94
C SER A 7 -8.35 -13.85 32.69
N GLY A 8 -8.72 -12.57 32.60
CA GLY A 8 -9.46 -11.89 31.54
C GLY A 8 -9.24 -12.42 30.12
N ASP A 9 -10.39 -12.70 29.52
CA ASP A 9 -10.65 -12.98 28.12
C ASP A 9 -9.98 -11.95 27.19
N ASN A 10 -8.90 -12.34 26.54
CA ASN A 10 -8.14 -11.53 25.59
C ASN A 10 -8.85 -11.40 24.21
N ARG A 11 -10.18 -11.59 24.17
CA ARG A 11 -11.04 -11.45 22.97
C ARG A 11 -11.65 -10.05 22.79
N GLN A 12 -11.24 -9.06 23.57
CA GLN A 12 -11.61 -7.66 23.34
C GLN A 12 -10.57 -6.91 22.46
N HIS A 13 -9.31 -7.35 22.46
CA HIS A 13 -8.22 -6.62 21.79
C HIS A 13 -8.18 -6.83 20.26
N TYR A 14 -8.65 -7.98 19.77
CA TYR A 14 -8.69 -8.28 18.33
C TYR A 14 -9.83 -7.56 17.60
N PHE A 15 -10.94 -7.24 18.28
CA PHE A 15 -12.00 -6.40 17.71
C PHE A 15 -11.51 -4.97 17.46
N PHE A 16 -10.73 -4.41 18.38
CA PHE A 16 -10.19 -3.06 18.24
C PHE A 16 -9.20 -2.95 17.07
N LEU A 17 -8.32 -3.94 16.86
CA LEU A 17 -7.31 -3.91 15.79
C LEU A 17 -7.88 -4.18 14.40
N ILE A 18 -8.93 -5.01 14.29
CA ILE A 18 -9.64 -5.24 13.02
C ILE A 18 -10.53 -4.05 12.70
N TRP A 19 -11.24 -3.49 13.69
CA TRP A 19 -12.04 -2.28 13.52
C TRP A 19 -11.18 -1.08 13.12
N HIS A 20 -10.04 -0.83 13.79
CA HIS A 20 -9.17 0.31 13.43
C HIS A 20 -8.57 0.17 12.02
N ARG A 21 -8.31 -1.05 11.54
CA ARG A 21 -7.78 -1.28 10.19
C ARG A 21 -8.83 -1.10 9.09
N TRP A 22 -10.10 -1.42 9.37
CA TRP A 22 -11.24 -1.10 8.49
C TRP A 22 -11.66 0.38 8.59
N TYR A 23 -11.66 0.96 9.79
CA TYR A 23 -11.97 2.36 10.05
C TYR A 23 -10.95 3.29 9.40
N LYS A 24 -9.66 2.92 9.39
CA LYS A 24 -8.61 3.68 8.69
C LYS A 24 -8.67 3.53 7.16
N LEU A 25 -9.31 2.48 6.63
CA LEU A 25 -9.64 2.33 5.21
C LEU A 25 -10.91 3.11 4.83
N MET A 26 -11.87 3.27 5.75
CA MET A 26 -13.11 4.04 5.56
C MET A 26 -12.96 5.54 5.86
N TYR A 27 -12.04 5.94 6.73
CA TYR A 27 -11.82 7.33 7.19
C TYR A 27 -10.38 7.82 6.94
N ASN A 28 -9.82 7.51 5.76
CA ASN A 28 -8.56 8.10 5.32
C ASN A 28 -8.78 9.48 4.69
N THR A 29 -9.23 10.44 5.49
CA THR A 29 -9.36 11.84 5.10
C THR A 29 -8.04 12.56 5.37
N LYS A 30 -7.17 12.65 4.36
CA LYS A 30 -6.15 13.71 4.37
C LYS A 30 -6.87 15.07 4.33
N MET A 31 -7.10 15.71 5.48
CA MET A 31 -7.44 17.14 5.70
C MET A 31 -8.32 17.80 4.62
N THR A 32 -9.27 17.07 4.05
CA THR A 32 -10.11 17.54 2.95
C THR A 32 -11.53 17.09 3.24
N TYR A 33 -12.49 17.86 2.76
CA TYR A 33 -13.91 17.66 3.03
C TYR A 33 -14.34 16.19 2.85
N PRO A 34 -14.99 15.56 3.85
CA PRO A 34 -15.44 14.17 3.77
C PRO A 34 -16.39 13.94 2.60
N LEU A 35 -16.43 12.72 2.06
CA LEU A 35 -17.28 12.39 0.92
C LEU A 35 -18.76 12.72 1.15
N LYS A 36 -19.27 12.34 2.33
CA LYS A 36 -20.65 12.59 2.76
C LYS A 36 -20.99 14.08 2.75
N PHE A 37 -20.05 14.94 3.16
CA PHE A 37 -20.23 16.38 3.14
C PHE A 37 -20.32 16.90 1.71
N ARG A 38 -19.45 16.46 0.80
CA ARG A 38 -19.51 16.86 -0.62
C ARG A 38 -20.82 16.45 -1.27
N GLN A 39 -21.28 15.23 -1.01
CA GLN A 39 -22.56 14.70 -1.47
C GLN A 39 -23.72 15.57 -0.96
N HIS A 40 -23.69 15.91 0.33
CA HIS A 40 -24.71 16.73 0.97
C HIS A 40 -24.79 18.14 0.36
N VAL A 41 -23.65 18.82 0.21
CA VAL A 41 -23.59 20.17 -0.38
C VAL A 41 -24.12 20.17 -1.81
N LEU A 42 -23.73 19.18 -2.63
CA LEU A 42 -24.21 19.07 -4.00
C LEU A 42 -25.70 18.70 -4.09
N ALA A 43 -26.21 17.90 -3.16
CA ALA A 43 -27.63 17.57 -3.07
C ALA A 43 -28.47 18.81 -2.73
N ILE A 44 -28.03 19.63 -1.76
CA ILE A 44 -28.70 20.89 -1.41
C ILE A 44 -28.67 21.87 -2.58
N LYS A 45 -27.51 22.05 -3.21
CA LYS A 45 -27.39 22.87 -4.42
C LYS A 45 -28.40 22.47 -5.49
N LYS A 46 -28.56 21.15 -5.74
CA LYS A 46 -29.51 20.64 -6.74
C LYS A 46 -30.97 20.85 -6.30
N LYS A 47 -31.28 20.64 -5.02
CA LYS A 47 -32.63 20.79 -4.47
C LYS A 47 -33.11 22.24 -4.52
N GLU A 48 -32.23 23.18 -4.21
CA GLU A 48 -32.56 24.61 -4.12
C GLU A 48 -32.19 25.40 -5.39
N ALA A 49 -31.71 24.73 -6.44
CA ALA A 49 -31.28 25.34 -7.71
C ALA A 49 -30.27 26.50 -7.56
N LEU A 50 -29.41 26.44 -6.54
CA LEU A 50 -28.44 27.49 -6.21
C LEU A 50 -27.27 27.54 -7.21
N THR A 51 -26.71 28.75 -7.37
CA THR A 51 -25.45 28.94 -8.07
C THR A 51 -24.26 28.43 -7.23
N TYR A 52 -23.11 28.23 -7.87
CA TYR A 52 -21.89 27.83 -7.17
C TYR A 52 -21.37 28.91 -6.20
N ALA A 53 -21.63 30.19 -6.47
CA ALA A 53 -21.23 31.29 -5.59
C ALA A 53 -22.07 31.30 -4.31
N GLU A 54 -23.41 31.24 -4.44
CA GLU A 54 -24.30 31.20 -3.28
C GLU A 54 -24.09 29.94 -2.42
N THR A 55 -23.85 28.81 -3.08
CA THR A 55 -23.50 27.56 -2.37
C THR A 55 -22.16 27.69 -1.64
N ALA A 56 -21.19 28.39 -2.23
CA ALA A 56 -19.89 28.62 -1.62
C ALA A 56 -20.01 29.48 -0.36
N ASP A 57 -20.77 30.57 -0.43
CA ASP A 57 -21.00 31.48 0.69
C ASP A 57 -21.76 30.80 1.83
N ARG A 58 -22.81 30.02 1.50
CA ARG A 58 -23.64 29.31 2.49
C ARG A 58 -22.86 28.26 3.30
N PHE A 59 -21.98 27.51 2.65
CA PHE A 59 -21.23 26.42 3.29
C PHE A 59 -19.79 26.80 3.66
N GLY A 60 -19.34 28.03 3.37
CA GLY A 60 -17.96 28.46 3.58
C GLY A 60 -16.94 27.65 2.79
N VAL A 61 -17.29 27.21 1.57
CA VAL A 61 -16.44 26.39 0.71
C VAL A 61 -16.10 27.18 -0.55
N GLY A 62 -14.82 27.26 -0.93
CA GLY A 62 -14.45 27.96 -2.17
C GLY A 62 -15.17 27.41 -3.41
N SER A 63 -15.67 28.30 -4.27
CA SER A 63 -16.42 27.97 -5.49
C SER A 63 -15.70 26.96 -6.40
N ALA A 64 -14.37 27.12 -6.56
CA ALA A 64 -13.52 26.18 -7.30
C ALA A 64 -13.52 24.76 -6.72
N SER A 65 -13.70 24.60 -5.40
CA SER A 65 -13.83 23.28 -4.76
C SER A 65 -15.15 22.61 -5.13
N LEU A 66 -16.25 23.37 -5.16
CA LEU A 66 -17.55 22.86 -5.60
C LEU A 66 -17.53 22.43 -7.07
N MET A 67 -16.86 23.21 -7.94
CA MET A 67 -16.67 22.83 -9.35
C MET A 67 -15.83 21.56 -9.48
N ARG A 68 -14.77 21.40 -8.68
CA ARG A 68 -13.98 20.16 -8.62
C ARG A 68 -14.83 18.97 -8.18
N TRP A 69 -15.69 19.13 -7.18
CA TRP A 69 -16.59 18.05 -6.72
C TRP A 69 -17.66 17.68 -7.75
N ALA A 70 -18.17 18.67 -8.49
CA ALA A 70 -19.10 18.43 -9.59
C ALA A 70 -18.45 17.58 -10.70
N LYS A 71 -17.16 17.79 -10.98
CA LYS A 71 -16.40 16.95 -11.93
C LYS A 71 -16.03 15.58 -11.35
N ARG A 72 -15.62 15.53 -10.08
CA ARG A 72 -15.21 14.31 -9.40
C ARG A 72 -15.50 14.41 -7.90
N LEU A 73 -16.48 13.64 -7.45
CA LEU A 73 -16.91 13.62 -6.06
C LEU A 73 -15.88 12.94 -5.14
N GLU A 74 -15.38 11.79 -5.57
CA GLU A 74 -14.43 10.98 -4.80
C GLU A 74 -13.02 11.58 -4.81
N PRO A 75 -12.37 11.76 -3.65
CA PRO A 75 -10.99 12.23 -3.60
C PRO A 75 -10.04 11.29 -4.35
N CYS A 76 -8.99 11.85 -4.96
CA CYS A 76 -7.88 11.03 -5.45
C CYS A 76 -6.99 10.64 -4.28
N LEU A 77 -7.02 9.37 -3.90
CA LEU A 77 -6.26 8.87 -2.75
C LEU A 77 -4.78 8.67 -3.07
N THR A 78 -4.49 8.26 -4.31
CA THR A 78 -3.13 7.89 -4.74
C THR A 78 -2.69 8.74 -5.92
N ARG A 79 -1.40 9.03 -5.98
CA ARG A 79 -0.76 9.68 -7.13
C ARG A 79 -0.25 8.59 -8.07
N ASN A 80 -0.78 8.54 -9.29
CA ASN A 80 -0.22 7.71 -10.35
C ASN A 80 0.97 8.44 -11.00
N LYS A 81 2.19 8.24 -10.47
CA LYS A 81 3.43 8.79 -11.07
C LYS A 81 4.36 7.63 -11.45
N PRO A 82 4.81 7.54 -12.71
CA PRO A 82 5.75 6.51 -13.13
C PRO A 82 7.13 6.72 -12.50
N ALA A 83 7.92 5.65 -12.43
CA ALA A 83 9.30 5.74 -11.98
C ALA A 83 10.14 6.49 -13.03
N THR A 84 10.76 7.61 -12.65
CA THR A 84 11.51 8.46 -13.59
C THR A 84 12.93 7.95 -13.84
N LYS A 85 13.60 7.38 -12.83
CA LYS A 85 15.03 7.04 -12.91
C LYS A 85 15.34 5.67 -13.53
N ILE A 86 14.45 4.68 -13.35
CA ILE A 86 14.69 3.30 -13.79
C ILE A 86 13.73 2.99 -14.95
N ASN A 87 14.29 2.75 -16.14
CA ASN A 87 13.51 2.30 -17.29
C ASN A 87 13.01 0.87 -17.04
N ARG A 88 11.69 0.67 -17.16
CA ARG A 88 11.05 -0.62 -16.89
C ARG A 88 11.46 -1.70 -17.90
N ALA A 89 11.56 -1.37 -19.19
CA ALA A 89 11.93 -2.32 -20.22
C ALA A 89 13.38 -2.80 -20.06
N ALA A 90 14.29 -1.86 -19.77
CA ALA A 90 15.70 -2.19 -19.50
C ALA A 90 15.85 -3.11 -18.28
N LEU A 91 15.05 -2.89 -17.23
CA LEU A 91 15.03 -3.75 -16.05
C LEU A 91 14.52 -5.16 -16.35
N ILE A 92 13.50 -5.31 -17.20
CA ILE A 92 12.95 -6.62 -17.57
C ILE A 92 14.00 -7.42 -18.35
N LEU A 93 14.62 -6.80 -19.35
CA LEU A 93 15.70 -7.41 -20.14
C LEU A 93 16.88 -7.85 -19.25
N ASP A 94 17.23 -7.04 -18.27
CA ASP A 94 18.29 -7.33 -17.29
C ASP A 94 17.95 -8.54 -16.40
N VAL A 95 16.68 -8.70 -16.02
CA VAL A 95 16.16 -9.85 -15.27
C VAL A 95 16.19 -11.13 -16.09
N GLU A 96 15.82 -11.05 -17.37
CA GLU A 96 15.85 -12.18 -18.31
C GLU A 96 17.29 -12.63 -18.61
N THR A 97 18.18 -11.68 -18.84
CA THR A 97 19.59 -11.97 -19.18
C THR A 97 20.35 -12.55 -18.00
N TYR A 98 20.08 -12.06 -16.79
CA TYR A 98 20.80 -12.46 -15.57
C TYR A 98 19.82 -12.80 -14.45
N PRO A 99 19.16 -13.96 -14.45
CA PRO A 99 18.12 -14.28 -13.47
C PRO A 99 18.66 -14.32 -12.02
N ASP A 100 19.86 -14.85 -11.83
CA ASP A 100 20.48 -15.04 -10.50
C ASP A 100 21.21 -13.80 -9.96
N ALA A 101 21.32 -12.73 -10.76
CA ALA A 101 22.04 -11.55 -10.34
C ALA A 101 21.37 -10.85 -9.15
N SER A 102 22.21 -10.46 -8.20
CA SER A 102 21.84 -9.72 -7.00
C SER A 102 21.37 -8.30 -7.33
N GLN A 103 20.61 -7.69 -6.42
CA GLN A 103 20.14 -6.31 -6.57
C GLN A 103 21.28 -5.29 -6.67
N HIS A 104 22.45 -5.60 -6.07
CA HIS A 104 23.64 -4.74 -6.12
C HIS A 104 24.31 -4.75 -7.49
N GLU A 105 24.46 -5.91 -8.11
CA GLU A 105 25.05 -6.04 -9.46
C GLU A 105 24.17 -5.37 -10.52
N ARG A 106 22.84 -5.51 -10.39
CA ARG A 106 21.87 -4.82 -11.26
C ARG A 106 21.94 -3.30 -11.09
N ALA A 107 22.09 -2.85 -9.85
CA ALA A 107 22.24 -1.43 -9.51
C ALA A 107 23.52 -0.82 -10.09
N GLN A 108 24.64 -1.54 -10.06
CA GLN A 108 25.90 -1.12 -10.67
C GLN A 108 25.77 -0.96 -12.19
N ARG A 109 25.16 -1.93 -12.89
CA ARG A 109 24.91 -1.85 -14.34
C ARG A 109 24.04 -0.65 -14.74
N MET A 110 23.04 -0.34 -13.93
CA MET A 110 22.04 0.70 -14.22
C MET A 110 22.39 2.06 -13.59
N GLY A 111 23.49 2.19 -12.84
CA GLY A 111 23.88 3.44 -12.17
C GLY A 111 22.87 3.93 -11.11
N VAL A 112 22.16 3.03 -10.44
CA VAL A 112 21.14 3.36 -9.44
C VAL A 112 21.44 2.72 -8.08
N SER A 113 20.65 3.05 -7.05
CA SER A 113 20.79 2.38 -5.76
C SER A 113 20.16 0.99 -5.77
N ALA A 114 20.72 0.04 -5.01
CA ALA A 114 20.16 -1.30 -4.83
C ALA A 114 18.71 -1.27 -4.32
N ARG A 115 18.38 -0.32 -3.43
CA ARG A 115 17.00 -0.13 -2.96
C ARG A 115 16.06 0.32 -4.09
N GLY A 116 16.52 1.20 -4.97
CA GLY A 116 15.75 1.62 -6.14
C GLY A 116 15.41 0.46 -7.06
N ILE A 117 16.36 -0.46 -7.28
CA ILE A 117 16.15 -1.71 -8.01
C ILE A 117 15.13 -2.60 -7.29
N CYS A 118 15.26 -2.80 -5.97
CA CYS A 118 14.31 -3.57 -5.17
C CYS A 118 12.87 -3.08 -5.37
N ASP A 119 12.65 -1.76 -5.27
CA ASP A 119 11.33 -1.17 -5.46
C ASP A 119 10.87 -1.27 -6.92
N ALA A 120 11.79 -1.19 -7.88
CA ALA A 120 11.47 -1.37 -9.30
C ALA A 120 11.06 -2.80 -9.64
N LEU A 121 11.72 -3.81 -9.08
CA LEU A 121 11.37 -5.22 -9.22
C LEU A 121 9.99 -5.51 -8.64
N LYS A 122 9.67 -4.98 -7.45
CA LYS A 122 8.33 -5.08 -6.85
C LYS A 122 7.26 -4.45 -7.73
N ARG A 123 7.51 -3.25 -8.29
CA ARG A 123 6.60 -2.61 -9.25
C ARG A 123 6.46 -3.39 -10.57
N ALA A 124 7.48 -4.15 -10.94
CA ALA A 124 7.47 -5.01 -12.12
C ALA A 124 6.75 -6.35 -11.88
N GLY A 125 6.47 -6.71 -10.62
CA GLY A 125 5.85 -7.98 -10.25
C GLY A 125 6.84 -9.11 -10.00
N PHE A 126 8.15 -8.85 -10.03
CA PHE A 126 9.16 -9.85 -9.74
C PHE A 126 9.31 -10.03 -8.22
N SER A 127 8.99 -11.22 -7.74
CA SER A 127 9.25 -11.66 -6.37
C SER A 127 9.88 -13.04 -6.42
N TYR A 128 11.20 -13.10 -6.27
CA TYR A 128 11.92 -14.37 -6.26
C TYR A 128 12.13 -14.85 -4.82
N LYS A 129 11.48 -15.97 -4.47
CA LYS A 129 11.77 -16.71 -3.25
C LYS A 129 12.69 -17.86 -3.62
N LYS A 130 13.91 -17.88 -3.07
CA LYS A 130 14.81 -19.02 -3.21
C LYS A 130 14.16 -20.25 -2.58
N ASN A 131 13.79 -21.23 -3.38
CA ASN A 131 13.46 -22.56 -2.89
C ASN A 131 14.78 -23.28 -2.61
N ILE A 132 15.24 -23.17 -1.37
CA ILE A 132 16.27 -24.06 -0.84
C ILE A 132 15.53 -25.40 -0.67
N LEU A 133 15.42 -26.20 -1.73
CA LEU A 133 15.29 -27.63 -1.48
C LEU A 133 16.50 -27.97 -0.62
N SER A 134 16.25 -28.30 0.66
CA SER A 134 17.31 -28.60 1.60
C SER A 134 18.19 -29.67 0.96
N PRO A 135 19.52 -29.53 0.98
CA PRO A 135 20.36 -30.66 0.65
C PRO A 135 19.95 -31.73 1.66
N GLN A 136 19.33 -32.81 1.16
CA GLN A 136 18.99 -34.00 1.92
C GLN A 136 20.05 -34.21 2.99
N SER A 137 19.61 -34.34 4.24
CA SER A 137 20.44 -34.58 5.41
C SER A 137 21.35 -35.80 5.19
N ARG A 138 22.45 -35.61 4.47
CA ARG A 138 23.50 -36.61 4.32
C ARG A 138 24.29 -36.55 5.61
N ARG A 139 23.83 -37.30 6.61
CA ARG A 139 24.70 -37.75 7.69
C ARG A 139 25.88 -38.44 7.00
N PRO A 140 27.14 -37.99 7.20
CA PRO A 140 28.27 -38.74 6.70
C PRO A 140 28.17 -40.15 7.30
N SER A 141 28.04 -41.18 6.47
CA SER A 141 28.17 -42.55 6.92
C SER A 141 29.58 -42.68 7.49
N SER A 142 29.70 -42.88 8.81
CA SER A 142 30.98 -43.16 9.44
C SER A 142 31.55 -44.43 8.81
N LYS A 143 32.61 -44.30 8.01
CA LYS A 143 33.44 -45.44 7.66
C LYS A 143 34.16 -45.85 8.93
N ARG A 144 33.71 -46.93 9.58
CA ARG A 144 34.50 -47.61 10.59
C ARG A 144 35.73 -48.17 9.88
N PHE A 145 36.90 -47.70 10.29
CA PHE A 145 38.15 -48.39 9.99
C PHE A 145 38.11 -49.73 10.74
N SER A 146 38.42 -50.81 10.05
CA SER A 146 38.68 -52.13 10.63
C SER A 146 40.18 -52.36 10.52
N ASP A 147 40.82 -52.61 11.66
CA ASP A 147 42.15 -53.22 11.73
C ASP A 147 42.07 -54.73 11.42
#